data_AF-A0A3A4VD40-F1
#
_entry.id   AF-A0A3A4VD40-F1
#
_cell.length_a   1.000
_cell.length_b   1.000
_cell.length_c   1.000
_cell.angle_alpha   90.00
_cell.angle_beta   90.00
_cell.angle_gamma   90.00
#
_symmetry.space_group_name_H-M   'P 1'
#
loop_
_entity.id
_entity.type
_entity.pdbx_description
1 polymer ?
#
loop_
_entity_poly.entity_id
_entity_poly.type
_entity_poly.pdbx_seq_one_letter_code
_entity_poly.pdbx_strand_id
1 'polypeptide(L)'
;MDKKHLKLINRALLILLLIVLGWTYFAKDNYRAVDKIHPDILKEPIQVELVNQAPITFSRDGFNYELSPLADYEVNGLVVNQRDYRNFTLSKVDEVYPLDVCLIWGKNVSSKVYQNPNLTFSQDSRFAYWSYTGDVNFSQIQAANEHLIVNDDYIASKLKEISTGDQVKIRGQLVSVKAKNTGEVDIENPEELTMKSSTTRDDTGAGACEIIYVTSADILEKGNSVAYFLYKISFYMLIILILGKLAWFIYKGFSGHRSSARKIQDQVIIPNRFTG
;
A
#
# COMPACT_ATOMS: atom_id res chain seq x y z
N MET A 1 -0.57 -43.31 -3.15
CA MET A 1 0.58 -42.61 -2.54
C MET A 1 0.55 -42.82 -1.04
N ASP A 2 1.65 -43.25 -0.41
CA ASP A 2 1.65 -43.52 1.04
C ASP A 2 1.60 -42.21 1.87
N LYS A 3 1.29 -42.32 3.17
CA LYS A 3 1.19 -41.17 4.10
C LYS A 3 2.52 -40.43 4.29
N LYS A 4 3.67 -41.08 4.12
CA LYS A 4 5.01 -40.51 4.24
C LYS A 4 5.33 -39.63 3.03
N HIS A 5 5.02 -40.09 1.82
CA HIS A 5 5.17 -39.34 0.58
C HIS A 5 4.27 -38.10 0.55
N LEU A 6 3.02 -38.22 0.98
CA LEU A 6 2.12 -37.06 1.09
C LEU A 6 2.64 -36.01 2.09
N LYS A 7 3.17 -36.44 3.24
CA LYS A 7 3.79 -35.52 4.21
C LYS A 7 5.04 -34.84 3.65
N LEU A 8 5.86 -35.58 2.89
CA LEU A 8 7.06 -35.03 2.26
C LEU A 8 6.69 -33.96 1.22
N ILE A 9 5.72 -34.25 0.35
CA ILE A 9 5.22 -33.29 -0.66
C ILE A 9 4.67 -32.04 0.01
N ASN A 10 3.84 -32.18 1.06
CA ASN A 10 3.29 -31.02 1.77
C ASN A 10 4.36 -30.16 2.45
N ARG A 11 5.45 -30.78 2.94
CA ARG A 11 6.59 -30.05 3.51
C ARG A 11 7.38 -29.32 2.43
N ALA A 12 7.67 -30.01 1.32
CA ALA A 12 8.38 -29.40 0.19
C ALA A 12 7.58 -28.23 -0.41
N LEU A 13 6.26 -28.39 -0.58
CA LEU A 13 5.36 -27.33 -1.04
C LEU A 13 5.36 -26.13 -0.09
N LEU A 14 5.26 -26.35 1.22
CA LEU A 14 5.31 -25.28 2.21
C LEU A 14 6.64 -24.51 2.12
N ILE A 15 7.77 -25.22 2.05
CA ILE A 15 9.10 -24.59 1.93
C ILE A 15 9.19 -23.79 0.65
N LEU A 16 8.74 -24.35 -0.48
CA LEU A 16 8.72 -23.65 -1.77
C LEU A 16 7.89 -22.36 -1.70
N LEU A 17 6.67 -22.43 -1.14
CA LEU A 17 5.81 -21.26 -1.01
C LEU A 17 6.42 -20.18 -0.11
N LEU A 18 7.12 -20.55 0.97
CA LEU A 18 7.82 -19.60 1.83
C LEU A 18 9.02 -18.95 1.12
N ILE A 19 9.79 -19.72 0.35
CA ILE A 19 10.91 -19.19 -0.44
C ILE A 19 10.39 -18.21 -1.49
N VAL A 20 9.35 -18.59 -2.25
CA VAL A 20 8.75 -17.72 -3.27
C VAL A 20 8.16 -16.49 -2.63
N LEU A 21 7.41 -16.61 -1.53
CA LEU A 21 6.86 -15.46 -0.81
C LEU A 21 7.97 -14.52 -0.33
N GLY A 22 9.03 -15.05 0.28
CA GLY A 22 10.14 -14.25 0.80
C GLY A 22 10.89 -13.50 -0.30
N TRP A 23 11.21 -14.17 -1.41
CA TRP A 23 11.86 -13.53 -2.55
C TRP A 23 10.97 -12.47 -3.20
N THR A 24 9.70 -12.82 -3.47
CA THR A 24 8.76 -11.92 -4.16
C THR A 24 8.32 -10.75 -3.31
N TYR A 25 8.36 -10.84 -1.97
CA TYR A 25 8.10 -9.73 -1.06
C TYR A 25 9.01 -8.53 -1.33
N PHE A 26 10.31 -8.77 -1.58
CA PHE A 26 11.26 -7.71 -1.93
C PHE A 26 11.23 -7.37 -3.43
N ALA A 27 11.04 -8.37 -4.29
CA ALA A 27 11.07 -8.16 -5.73
C ALA A 27 9.87 -7.35 -6.26
N LYS A 28 8.68 -7.49 -5.64
CA LYS A 28 7.45 -6.84 -6.11
C LYS A 28 7.53 -5.30 -6.03
N ASP A 29 8.13 -4.76 -4.98
CA ASP A 29 8.20 -3.32 -4.71
C ASP A 29 9.55 -2.70 -5.15
N ASN A 30 10.37 -3.44 -5.89
CA ASN A 30 11.68 -2.95 -6.34
C ASN A 30 11.54 -2.01 -7.53
N TYR A 31 11.43 -0.70 -7.28
CA TYR A 31 11.36 0.31 -8.34
C TYR A 31 12.55 0.26 -9.31
N ARG A 32 13.74 -0.19 -8.87
CA ARG A 32 14.92 -0.27 -9.73
C ARG A 32 14.82 -1.34 -10.80
N ALA A 33 13.98 -2.35 -10.58
CA ALA A 33 13.75 -3.43 -11.55
C ALA A 33 12.69 -3.07 -12.61
N VAL A 34 12.12 -1.86 -12.56
CA VAL A 34 11.15 -1.40 -13.55
C VAL A 34 11.87 -1.05 -14.84
N ASP A 35 11.62 -1.83 -15.90
CA ASP A 35 12.23 -1.63 -17.22
C ASP A 35 11.24 -1.17 -18.30
N LYS A 36 9.99 -1.60 -18.23
CA LYS A 36 8.94 -1.20 -19.17
C LYS A 36 8.41 0.16 -18.75
N ILE A 37 8.67 1.20 -19.54
CA ILE A 37 8.25 2.58 -19.24
C ILE A 37 7.07 2.99 -20.12
N HIS A 38 6.04 3.55 -19.49
CA HIS A 38 4.90 4.16 -20.14
C HIS A 38 5.28 5.57 -20.62
N PRO A 39 4.92 5.97 -21.86
CA PRO A 39 5.37 7.26 -22.41
C PRO A 39 4.87 8.48 -21.63
N ASP A 40 3.72 8.39 -20.96
CA ASP A 40 3.14 9.54 -20.23
C ASP A 40 3.96 9.96 -19.01
N ILE A 41 4.74 9.06 -18.39
CA ILE A 41 5.59 9.42 -17.24
C ILE A 41 6.91 10.10 -17.65
N LEU A 42 7.10 10.35 -18.96
CA LEU A 42 8.21 11.13 -19.50
C LEU A 42 7.84 12.60 -19.70
N LYS A 43 6.56 12.96 -19.49
CA LYS A 43 6.04 14.32 -19.63
C LYS A 43 6.17 15.08 -18.32
N GLU A 44 6.24 16.40 -18.39
CA GLU A 44 6.14 17.24 -17.20
C GLU A 44 4.70 17.23 -16.65
N PRO A 45 4.53 17.42 -15.33
CA PRO A 45 3.24 17.68 -14.74
C PRO A 45 2.55 18.88 -15.39
N ILE A 46 1.24 18.77 -15.53
CA ILE A 46 0.40 19.85 -16.05
C ILE A 46 -0.15 20.59 -14.83
N GLN A 47 0.14 21.89 -14.74
CA GLN A 47 -0.39 22.78 -13.71
C GLN A 47 -1.06 23.97 -14.40
N VAL A 48 -2.37 24.16 -14.17
CA VAL A 48 -3.18 25.20 -14.81
C VAL A 48 -3.86 26.06 -13.76
N GLU A 49 -3.83 27.38 -13.95
CA GLU A 49 -4.55 28.31 -13.07
C GLU A 49 -6.05 28.04 -13.08
N LEU A 50 -6.66 28.15 -11.89
CA LEU A 50 -8.07 27.88 -11.72
C LEU A 50 -8.94 29.03 -12.25
N VAL A 51 -10.02 28.67 -12.95
CA VAL A 51 -11.08 29.62 -13.32
C VAL A 51 -11.92 30.02 -12.10
N ASN A 52 -12.04 29.13 -11.11
CA ASN A 52 -12.77 29.35 -9.86
C ASN A 52 -12.00 28.75 -8.69
N GLN A 53 -11.84 29.54 -7.62
CA GLN A 53 -11.11 29.16 -6.40
C GLN A 53 -12.07 28.92 -5.22
N ALA A 54 -13.33 28.60 -5.49
CA ALA A 54 -14.31 28.27 -4.46
C ALA A 54 -13.77 27.17 -3.52
N PRO A 55 -13.80 27.37 -2.20
CA PRO A 55 -13.31 26.37 -1.26
C PRO A 55 -14.05 25.03 -1.39
N ILE A 56 -13.31 23.93 -1.29
CA ILE A 56 -13.87 22.58 -1.19
C ILE A 56 -14.02 22.26 0.29
N THR A 57 -15.25 21.98 0.73
CA THR A 57 -15.53 21.65 2.13
C THR A 57 -16.15 20.26 2.27
N PHE A 58 -15.69 19.52 3.26
CA PHE A 58 -16.25 18.21 3.62
C PHE A 58 -15.92 17.85 5.06
N SER A 59 -16.70 16.93 5.64
CA SER A 59 -16.44 16.38 6.97
C SER A 59 -16.04 14.91 6.85
N ARG A 60 -14.92 14.54 7.46
CA ARG A 60 -14.42 13.16 7.44
C ARG A 60 -13.56 12.89 8.68
N ASP A 61 -13.74 11.72 9.28
CA ASP A 61 -12.92 11.19 10.39
C ASP A 61 -12.78 12.12 11.61
N GLY A 62 -13.85 12.88 11.91
CA GLY A 62 -13.87 13.80 13.05
C GLY A 62 -13.22 15.16 12.78
N PHE A 63 -13.01 15.51 11.51
CA PHE A 63 -12.54 16.83 11.08
C PHE A 63 -13.48 17.44 10.04
N ASN A 64 -13.63 18.76 10.10
CA ASN A 64 -14.19 19.56 9.02
C ASN A 64 -13.04 20.15 8.22
N TYR A 65 -12.94 19.77 6.95
CA TYR A 65 -11.93 20.25 6.02
C TYR A 65 -12.47 21.43 5.22
N GLU A 66 -11.62 22.43 5.07
CA GLU A 66 -11.77 23.55 4.14
C GLU A 66 -10.49 23.62 3.31
N LEU A 67 -10.58 23.17 2.06
CA LEU A 67 -9.48 23.19 1.11
C LEU A 67 -9.61 24.44 0.25
N SER A 68 -8.52 25.19 0.11
CA SER A 68 -8.41 26.32 -0.81
C SER A 68 -7.69 25.85 -2.08
N PRO A 69 -8.39 25.69 -3.22
CA PRO A 69 -7.77 25.29 -4.48
C PRO A 69 -6.78 26.34 -4.99
N LEU A 70 -5.64 25.87 -5.51
CA LEU A 70 -4.53 26.69 -6.01
C LEU A 70 -4.33 26.54 -7.53
N ALA A 71 -4.40 25.31 -8.04
CA ALA A 71 -4.23 24.99 -9.46
C ALA A 71 -4.90 23.66 -9.79
N ASP A 72 -5.40 23.49 -11.02
CA ASP A 72 -5.67 22.16 -11.56
C ASP A 72 -4.33 21.47 -11.86
N TYR A 73 -4.19 20.20 -11.46
CA TYR A 73 -2.92 19.50 -11.49
C TYR A 73 -3.06 18.06 -11.99
N GLU A 74 -2.17 17.66 -12.89
CA GLU A 74 -1.98 16.29 -13.35
C GLU A 74 -0.50 15.93 -13.31
N VAL A 75 -0.17 14.85 -12.60
CA VAL A 75 1.18 14.29 -12.54
C VAL A 75 1.18 12.83 -12.97
N ASN A 76 2.13 12.49 -13.84
CA ASN A 76 2.39 11.13 -14.27
C ASN A 76 3.82 10.77 -13.85
N GLY A 77 4.00 9.69 -13.09
CA GLY A 77 5.32 9.38 -12.55
C GLY A 77 5.53 7.92 -12.20
N LEU A 78 6.80 7.53 -12.08
CA LEU A 78 7.21 6.28 -11.46
C LEU A 78 7.25 6.48 -9.94
N VAL A 79 6.56 5.62 -9.20
CA VAL A 79 6.60 5.60 -7.74
C VAL A 79 7.92 4.98 -7.28
N VAL A 80 8.83 5.79 -6.73
CA VAL A 80 10.14 5.32 -6.20
C VAL A 80 10.11 5.07 -4.71
N ASN A 81 9.13 5.64 -4.00
CA ASN A 81 8.82 5.31 -2.62
C ASN A 81 7.35 5.65 -2.34
N GLN A 82 6.76 5.03 -1.33
CA GLN A 82 5.45 5.41 -0.83
C GLN A 82 5.37 5.24 0.69
N ARG A 83 4.57 6.09 1.33
CA ARG A 83 4.24 6.00 2.74
C ARG A 83 2.73 5.81 2.86
N ASP A 84 2.34 4.59 3.23
CA ASP A 84 0.95 4.21 3.48
C ASP A 84 0.65 4.32 4.97
N TYR A 85 -0.24 5.25 5.34
CA TYR A 85 -0.59 5.51 6.74
C TYR A 85 -1.73 4.64 7.24
N ARG A 86 -2.44 3.94 6.35
CA ARG A 86 -3.71 3.24 6.67
C ARG A 86 -3.55 2.08 7.65
N ASN A 87 -2.35 1.50 7.75
CA ASN A 87 -2.11 0.29 8.56
C ASN A 87 -1.38 0.54 9.88
N PHE A 88 -0.83 1.75 10.10
CA PHE A 88 0.09 2.02 11.21
C PHE A 88 -0.14 3.37 11.90
N THR A 89 -1.26 4.04 11.65
CA THR A 89 -1.56 5.32 12.27
C THR A 89 -2.53 5.19 13.45
N LEU A 90 -2.28 6.01 14.47
CA LEU A 90 -3.21 6.27 15.57
C LEU A 90 -4.01 7.57 15.34
N SER A 91 -3.60 8.40 14.36
CA SER A 91 -4.25 9.68 14.06
C SER A 91 -5.36 9.52 13.04
N LYS A 92 -6.54 10.09 13.33
CA LYS A 92 -7.69 10.06 12.42
C LYS A 92 -7.47 10.88 11.15
N VAL A 93 -6.52 11.81 11.17
CA VAL A 93 -6.17 12.67 10.02
C VAL A 93 -5.60 11.85 8.85
N ASP A 94 -5.00 10.71 9.13
CA ASP A 94 -4.28 9.89 8.15
C ASP A 94 -5.21 9.09 7.21
N GLU A 95 -6.50 8.98 7.51
CA GLU A 95 -7.48 8.38 6.59
C GLU A 95 -7.83 9.33 5.42
N VAL A 96 -7.76 10.64 5.64
CA VAL A 96 -7.95 11.65 4.59
C VAL A 96 -6.69 11.83 3.75
N TYR A 97 -5.51 11.52 4.32
CA TYR A 97 -4.23 11.44 3.62
C TYR A 97 -3.69 10.00 3.58
N PRO A 98 -4.36 9.08 2.88
CA PRO A 98 -4.06 7.65 2.97
C PRO A 98 -2.69 7.27 2.45
N LEU A 99 -2.10 8.09 1.57
CA LEU A 99 -0.89 7.75 0.84
C LEU A 99 -0.10 9.01 0.48
N ASP A 100 1.18 9.00 0.84
CA ASP A 100 2.17 9.89 0.25
C ASP A 100 2.97 9.11 -0.80
N VAL A 101 3.15 9.66 -1.99
CA VAL A 101 3.93 9.04 -3.06
C VAL A 101 5.13 9.89 -3.44
N CYS A 102 6.31 9.30 -3.42
CA CYS A 102 7.50 9.91 -4.00
C CYS A 102 7.58 9.50 -5.48
N LEU A 103 7.41 10.49 -6.36
CA LEU A 103 7.37 10.31 -7.81
C LEU A 103 8.63 10.87 -8.46
N ILE A 104 9.03 10.21 -9.55
CA ILE A 104 9.95 10.78 -10.54
C ILE A 104 9.35 10.67 -11.95
N TRP A 105 9.74 11.57 -12.84
CA TRP A 105 9.28 11.59 -14.23
C TRP A 105 10.37 12.12 -15.16
N GLY A 106 10.03 12.31 -16.44
CA GLY A 106 10.87 13.03 -17.39
C GLY A 106 12.27 12.41 -17.55
N LYS A 107 13.31 13.23 -17.38
CA LYS A 107 14.72 12.81 -17.57
C LYS A 107 15.16 11.78 -16.54
N ASN A 108 14.66 11.85 -15.31
CA ASN A 108 14.99 10.88 -14.28
C ASN A 108 14.58 9.47 -14.72
N VAL A 109 13.45 9.34 -15.40
CA VAL A 109 12.96 8.07 -15.92
C VAL A 109 13.63 7.71 -17.26
N SER A 110 13.69 8.63 -18.22
CA SER A 110 14.22 8.34 -19.56
C SER A 110 15.71 7.99 -19.57
N SER A 111 16.49 8.57 -18.66
CA SER A 111 17.91 8.24 -18.47
C SER A 111 18.15 6.98 -17.63
N LYS A 112 17.08 6.41 -17.03
CA LYS A 112 17.16 5.32 -16.05
C LYS A 112 18.04 5.61 -14.82
N VAL A 113 18.25 6.89 -14.46
CA VAL A 113 19.09 7.25 -13.30
C VAL A 113 18.58 6.62 -12.00
N TYR A 114 17.27 6.38 -11.88
CA TYR A 114 16.64 5.70 -10.74
C TYR A 114 17.10 4.24 -10.54
N GLN A 115 17.68 3.60 -11.55
CA GLN A 115 18.25 2.26 -11.42
C GLN A 115 19.68 2.30 -10.84
N ASN A 116 20.31 3.48 -10.75
CA ASN A 116 21.67 3.62 -10.24
C ASN A 116 21.73 3.28 -8.74
N PRO A 117 22.56 2.31 -8.32
CA PRO A 117 22.63 1.89 -6.91
C PRO A 117 23.08 3.01 -5.97
N ASN A 118 23.78 4.03 -6.49
CA ASN A 118 24.22 5.17 -5.70
C ASN A 118 23.13 6.21 -5.46
N LEU A 119 21.96 6.13 -6.12
CA LEU A 119 20.83 7.05 -5.91
C LEU A 119 19.76 6.37 -5.08
N THR A 120 19.48 6.82 -3.86
CA THR A 120 18.47 6.22 -2.98
C THR A 120 17.33 7.18 -2.67
N PHE A 121 16.11 6.65 -2.57
CA PHE A 121 14.89 7.36 -2.17
C PHE A 121 14.36 6.76 -0.87
N SER A 122 13.98 7.61 0.07
CA SER A 122 13.38 7.23 1.36
C SER A 122 12.28 8.21 1.72
N GLN A 123 11.29 7.76 2.48
CA GLN A 123 10.31 8.64 3.11
C GLN A 123 10.32 8.42 4.61
N ASP A 124 10.27 9.53 5.35
CA ASP A 124 10.07 9.52 6.79
C ASP A 124 9.05 10.60 7.18
N SER A 125 8.16 10.25 8.11
CA SER A 125 6.96 11.02 8.40
C SER A 125 6.24 11.39 7.11
N ARG A 126 6.04 12.68 6.80
CA ARG A 126 5.38 13.23 5.61
C ARG A 126 6.39 13.76 4.57
N PHE A 127 7.65 13.36 4.63
CA PHE A 127 8.70 13.92 3.76
C PHE A 127 9.41 12.84 2.96
N ALA A 128 9.69 13.13 1.69
CA ALA A 128 10.60 12.33 0.89
C ALA A 128 12.02 12.92 0.92
N TYR A 129 12.99 12.03 0.86
CA TYR A 129 14.40 12.33 0.81
C TYR A 129 15.03 11.51 -0.32
N TRP A 130 15.93 12.14 -1.05
CA TRP A 130 16.79 11.47 -2.02
C TRP A 130 18.25 11.81 -1.74
N SER A 131 19.13 10.83 -1.89
CA SER A 131 20.56 10.99 -1.66
C SER A 131 21.35 10.25 -2.73
N TYR A 132 22.48 10.80 -3.11
CA TYR A 132 23.36 10.18 -4.10
C TYR A 132 24.84 10.46 -3.88
N THR A 133 25.68 9.53 -4.32
CA THR A 133 27.15 9.63 -4.26
C THR A 133 27.79 9.45 -5.64
N GLY A 134 28.82 10.26 -5.91
CA GLY A 134 29.49 10.30 -7.21
C GLY A 134 28.69 11.01 -8.30
N ASP A 135 29.05 10.77 -9.56
CA ASP A 135 28.41 11.40 -10.72
C ASP A 135 27.05 10.75 -11.05
N VAL A 136 26.02 11.19 -10.34
CA VAL A 136 24.62 10.84 -10.58
C VAL A 136 23.88 12.04 -11.17
N ASN A 137 23.48 11.94 -12.43
CA ASN A 137 22.74 13.00 -13.14
C ASN A 137 21.23 12.96 -12.80
N PHE A 138 20.91 13.13 -11.52
CA PHE A 138 19.54 13.20 -11.01
C PHE A 138 19.01 14.64 -11.07
N SER A 139 17.82 14.83 -11.63
CA SER A 139 17.15 16.13 -11.73
C SER A 139 16.15 16.29 -10.59
N GLN A 140 16.42 17.18 -9.64
CA GLN A 140 15.54 17.39 -8.48
C GLN A 140 14.19 18.01 -8.87
N ILE A 141 14.17 18.81 -9.94
CA ILE A 141 12.94 19.43 -10.46
C ILE A 141 12.00 18.44 -11.18
N GLN A 142 12.45 17.20 -11.39
CA GLN A 142 11.65 16.10 -11.97
C GLN A 142 11.42 14.98 -10.94
N ALA A 143 11.29 15.38 -9.68
CA ALA A 143 10.94 14.56 -8.55
C ALA A 143 10.06 15.35 -7.58
N ALA A 144 9.11 14.68 -6.93
CA ALA A 144 8.20 15.29 -5.98
C ALA A 144 7.74 14.29 -4.93
N ASN A 145 7.30 14.82 -3.79
CA ASN A 145 6.54 14.08 -2.80
C ASN A 145 5.12 14.62 -2.79
N GLU A 146 4.18 13.78 -3.21
CA GLU A 146 2.78 14.16 -3.36
C GLU A 146 1.96 13.64 -2.18
N HIS A 147 1.26 14.53 -1.49
CA HIS A 147 0.28 14.21 -0.44
C HIS A 147 -1.11 14.09 -1.05
N LEU A 148 -1.68 12.88 -1.01
CA LEU A 148 -2.94 12.61 -1.67
C LEU A 148 -4.11 12.73 -0.70
N ILE A 149 -4.96 13.75 -0.88
CA ILE A 149 -6.22 13.91 -0.16
C ILE A 149 -7.35 13.24 -0.95
N VAL A 150 -8.17 12.45 -0.27
CA VAL A 150 -9.38 11.85 -0.86
C VAL A 150 -10.58 12.00 0.06
N ASN A 151 -11.73 12.33 -0.53
CA ASN A 151 -13.03 12.25 0.14
C ASN A 151 -13.94 11.16 -0.47
N ASP A 152 -13.52 10.56 -1.58
CA ASP A 152 -14.28 9.51 -2.28
C ASP A 152 -13.66 8.12 -2.00
N ASP A 153 -14.48 7.18 -1.55
CA ASP A 153 -14.02 5.84 -1.16
C ASP A 153 -13.60 4.98 -2.36
N TYR A 154 -14.16 5.21 -3.55
CA TYR A 154 -13.72 4.55 -4.77
C TYR A 154 -12.29 5.00 -5.13
N ILE A 155 -12.02 6.30 -5.10
CA ILE A 155 -10.66 6.83 -5.31
C ILE A 155 -9.71 6.32 -4.21
N ALA A 156 -10.14 6.33 -2.95
CA ALA A 156 -9.35 5.79 -1.84
C ALA A 156 -8.99 4.31 -2.06
N SER A 157 -9.89 3.51 -2.66
CA SER A 157 -9.62 2.12 -3.02
C SER A 157 -8.59 1.98 -4.14
N LYS A 158 -8.58 2.90 -5.11
CA LYS A 158 -7.56 2.94 -6.18
C LYS A 158 -6.19 3.30 -5.64
N LEU A 159 -6.11 4.27 -4.72
CA LEU A 159 -4.87 4.61 -4.03
C LEU A 159 -4.35 3.45 -3.16
N LYS A 160 -5.21 2.53 -2.70
CA LYS A 160 -4.78 1.29 -2.00
C LYS A 160 -4.03 0.32 -2.90
N GLU A 161 -4.24 0.40 -4.20
CA GLU A 161 -3.60 -0.50 -5.15
C GLU A 161 -2.20 -0.03 -5.57
N ILE A 162 -1.87 1.25 -5.37
CA ILE A 162 -0.57 1.82 -5.74
C ILE A 162 0.53 1.19 -4.88
N SER A 163 1.65 0.86 -5.53
CA SER A 163 2.83 0.30 -4.88
C SER A 163 4.10 0.88 -5.49
N THR A 164 5.20 0.85 -4.73
CA THR A 164 6.51 1.24 -5.23
C THR A 164 6.86 0.44 -6.50
N GLY A 165 7.31 1.14 -7.55
CA GLY A 165 7.56 0.60 -8.88
C GLY A 165 6.39 0.74 -9.86
N ASP A 166 5.19 1.09 -9.40
CA ASP A 166 4.07 1.39 -10.28
C ASP A 166 4.29 2.72 -11.02
N GLN A 167 3.74 2.81 -12.22
CA GLN A 167 3.68 4.04 -13.00
C GLN A 167 2.26 4.55 -12.95
N VAL A 168 2.07 5.73 -12.38
CA VAL A 168 0.77 6.26 -12.01
C VAL A 168 0.46 7.54 -12.76
N LYS A 169 -0.83 7.82 -12.86
CA LYS A 169 -1.40 9.08 -13.29
C LYS A 169 -2.34 9.56 -12.21
N ILE A 170 -2.05 10.74 -11.66
CA ILE A 170 -2.84 11.34 -10.58
C ILE A 170 -3.36 12.68 -11.10
N ARG A 171 -4.65 12.90 -10.90
CA ARG A 171 -5.34 14.14 -11.26
C ARG A 171 -6.09 14.70 -10.07
N GLY A 172 -6.12 16.01 -9.97
CA GLY A 172 -6.81 16.70 -8.90
C GLY A 172 -6.54 18.18 -8.93
N GLN A 173 -6.59 18.79 -7.75
CA GLN A 173 -6.27 20.19 -7.55
C GLN A 173 -5.19 20.30 -6.47
N LEU A 174 -4.17 21.13 -6.71
CA LEU A 174 -3.27 21.56 -5.63
C LEU A 174 -4.09 22.39 -4.65
N VAL A 175 -3.97 22.10 -3.36
CA VAL A 175 -4.81 22.73 -2.33
C VAL A 175 -3.98 23.17 -1.11
N SER A 176 -4.34 24.30 -0.52
CA SER A 176 -4.01 24.56 0.89
C SER A 176 -5.11 23.99 1.77
N VAL A 177 -4.74 23.44 2.91
CA VAL A 177 -5.62 22.66 3.78
C VAL A 177 -5.79 23.40 5.09
N LYS A 178 -7.04 23.59 5.50
CA LYS A 178 -7.39 23.80 6.90
C LYS A 178 -8.34 22.69 7.33
N ALA A 179 -8.09 22.10 8.49
CA ALA A 179 -8.97 21.11 9.08
C ALA A 179 -9.23 21.46 10.54
N LYS A 180 -10.49 21.48 10.94
CA LYS A 180 -10.91 21.74 12.31
C LYS A 180 -11.43 20.46 12.95
N ASN A 181 -10.87 20.07 14.08
CA ASN A 181 -11.31 18.89 14.84
C ASN A 181 -12.73 19.14 15.39
N THR A 182 -13.60 18.15 15.23
CA THR A 182 -14.99 18.16 15.71
C THR A 182 -15.20 17.22 16.91
N GLY A 183 -14.17 16.48 17.32
CA GLY A 183 -14.16 15.56 18.45
C GLY A 183 -13.29 16.06 19.61
N GLU A 184 -12.81 15.13 20.43
CA GLU A 184 -11.88 15.43 21.53
C GLU A 184 -10.51 15.85 20.98
N VAL A 185 -9.93 16.86 21.61
CA VAL A 185 -8.60 17.37 21.28
C VAL A 185 -7.56 16.62 22.11
N ASP A 186 -6.58 16.05 21.44
CA ASP A 186 -5.43 15.39 22.06
C ASP A 186 -4.14 15.65 21.26
N ILE A 187 -3.03 15.03 21.69
CA ILE A 187 -1.71 15.22 21.07
C ILE A 187 -1.69 14.72 19.62
N GLU A 188 -2.51 13.73 19.27
CA GLU A 188 -2.57 13.12 17.93
C GLU A 188 -3.65 13.76 17.04
N ASN A 189 -4.60 14.49 17.65
CA ASN A 189 -5.74 15.14 17.02
C ASN A 189 -5.85 16.59 17.51
N PRO A 190 -5.01 17.50 17.00
CA PRO A 190 -5.02 18.92 17.40
C PRO A 190 -6.35 19.59 17.03
N GLU A 191 -6.68 20.71 17.69
CA GLU A 191 -7.91 21.48 17.43
C GLU A 191 -8.01 21.96 15.96
N GLU A 192 -6.87 22.37 15.39
CA GLU A 192 -6.76 22.80 14.01
C GLU A 192 -5.47 22.25 13.38
N LEU A 193 -5.56 21.86 12.12
CA LEU A 193 -4.43 21.47 11.28
C LEU A 193 -4.41 22.40 10.06
N THR A 194 -3.25 22.99 9.79
CA THR A 194 -3.03 23.76 8.56
C THR A 194 -1.83 23.19 7.80
N MET A 195 -2.02 22.91 6.52
CA MET A 195 -0.95 22.51 5.61
C MET A 195 -1.00 23.33 4.33
N LYS A 196 0.17 23.66 3.78
CA LYS A 196 0.30 24.42 2.53
C LYS A 196 0.91 23.52 1.47
N SER A 197 0.33 23.51 0.28
CA SER A 197 0.92 22.87 -0.89
C SER A 197 2.00 23.76 -1.49
N SER A 198 3.07 23.15 -1.97
CA SER A 198 3.93 23.79 -2.96
C SER A 198 3.15 24.04 -4.26
N THR A 199 3.53 25.10 -4.97
CA THR A 199 3.07 25.44 -6.33
C THR A 199 4.24 25.72 -7.28
N THR A 200 5.46 25.59 -6.77
CA THR A 200 6.73 25.76 -7.48
C THR A 200 7.39 24.41 -7.66
N ARG A 201 8.45 24.34 -8.48
CA ARG A 201 9.10 23.06 -8.84
C ARG A 201 10.57 23.02 -8.47
N ASP A 202 11.12 24.14 -8.02
CA ASP A 202 12.51 24.36 -7.63
C ASP A 202 12.69 24.59 -6.12
N ASP A 203 11.61 24.54 -5.35
CA ASP A 203 11.65 24.59 -3.90
C ASP A 203 12.12 23.25 -3.31
N THR A 204 12.79 23.34 -2.17
CA THR A 204 13.38 22.18 -1.47
C THR A 204 13.15 22.29 0.03
N GLY A 205 13.14 21.15 0.72
CA GLY A 205 12.98 21.09 2.16
C GLY A 205 11.53 21.18 2.64
N ALA A 206 11.33 21.61 3.89
CA ALA A 206 10.02 21.66 4.51
C ALA A 206 9.12 22.71 3.83
N GLY A 207 8.09 22.25 3.11
CA GLY A 207 7.18 23.09 2.32
C GLY A 207 7.22 22.84 0.81
N ALA A 208 8.17 22.02 0.33
CA ALA A 208 8.31 21.65 -1.08
C ALA A 208 7.44 20.48 -1.52
N CYS A 209 6.43 20.12 -0.73
CA CYS A 209 5.55 19.00 -1.02
C CYS A 209 4.22 19.50 -1.57
N GLU A 210 3.74 18.84 -2.60
CA GLU A 210 2.45 19.09 -3.21
C GLU A 210 1.36 18.41 -2.39
N ILE A 211 0.22 19.08 -2.25
CA ILE A 211 -0.97 18.50 -1.66
C ILE A 211 -2.07 18.49 -2.71
N ILE A 212 -2.45 17.30 -3.16
CA ILE A 212 -3.46 17.12 -4.21
C ILE A 212 -4.77 16.67 -3.56
N TYR A 213 -5.85 17.43 -3.76
CA TYR A 213 -7.20 16.90 -3.65
C TYR A 213 -7.50 16.04 -4.88
N VAL A 214 -7.43 14.71 -4.72
CA VAL A 214 -7.42 13.76 -5.84
C VAL A 214 -8.84 13.54 -6.37
N THR A 215 -8.99 13.70 -7.68
CA THR A 215 -10.23 13.43 -8.42
C THR A 215 -10.12 12.21 -9.32
N SER A 216 -8.91 11.77 -9.66
CA SER A 216 -8.65 10.50 -10.36
C SER A 216 -7.26 9.97 -10.04
N ALA A 217 -7.14 8.65 -9.94
CA ALA A 217 -5.86 7.97 -9.81
C ALA A 217 -5.87 6.65 -10.58
N ASP A 218 -4.95 6.54 -11.53
CA ASP A 218 -4.84 5.40 -12.45
C ASP A 218 -3.43 4.81 -12.42
N ILE A 219 -3.34 3.50 -12.48
CA ILE A 219 -2.08 2.79 -12.64
C ILE A 219 -1.91 2.50 -14.14
N LEU A 220 -1.01 3.26 -14.77
CA LEU A 220 -0.70 3.16 -16.20
C LEU A 220 0.00 1.83 -16.50
N GLU A 221 0.99 1.48 -15.67
CA GLU A 221 1.73 0.22 -15.76
C GLU A 221 2.13 -0.27 -14.37
N LYS A 222 1.94 -1.56 -14.11
CA LYS A 222 2.30 -2.20 -12.84
C LYS A 222 3.79 -2.52 -12.77
N GLY A 223 4.42 -2.10 -11.68
CA GLY A 223 5.79 -2.48 -11.35
C GLY A 223 5.90 -3.98 -11.10
N ASN A 224 6.92 -4.62 -11.65
CA ASN A 224 7.28 -6.01 -11.37
C ASN A 224 6.07 -6.99 -11.36
N SER A 225 5.18 -6.87 -12.36
CA SER A 225 3.88 -7.56 -12.38
C SER A 225 3.95 -9.07 -12.09
N VAL A 226 4.98 -9.76 -12.60
CA VAL A 226 5.20 -11.19 -12.35
C VAL A 226 5.50 -11.47 -10.88
N ALA A 227 6.40 -10.68 -10.26
CA ALA A 227 6.74 -10.84 -8.85
C ALA A 227 5.52 -10.57 -7.95
N TYR A 228 4.74 -9.54 -8.27
CA TYR A 228 3.50 -9.22 -7.56
C TYR A 228 2.47 -10.36 -7.66
N PHE A 229 2.30 -10.95 -8.84
CA PHE A 229 1.40 -12.09 -9.05
C PHE A 229 1.86 -13.33 -8.26
N LEU A 230 3.15 -13.68 -8.33
CA LEU A 230 3.72 -14.80 -7.59
C LEU A 230 3.64 -14.60 -6.07
N TYR A 231 3.84 -13.37 -5.59
CA TYR A 231 3.63 -12.99 -4.19
C TYR A 231 2.19 -13.27 -3.76
N LYS A 232 1.20 -12.74 -4.48
CA LYS A 232 -0.22 -12.93 -4.17
C LYS A 232 -0.62 -14.40 -4.13
N ILE A 233 -0.26 -15.17 -5.16
CA ILE A 233 -0.58 -16.60 -5.20
C ILE A 233 0.08 -17.34 -4.03
N SER A 234 1.36 -17.09 -3.79
CA SER A 234 2.09 -17.77 -2.71
C SER A 234 1.47 -17.47 -1.35
N PHE A 235 1.07 -16.23 -1.12
CA PHE A 235 0.40 -15.79 0.10
C PHE A 235 -0.94 -16.50 0.32
N TYR A 236 -1.85 -16.47 -0.66
CA TYR A 236 -3.16 -17.12 -0.53
C TYR A 236 -3.06 -18.64 -0.44
N MET A 237 -2.13 -19.26 -1.17
CA MET A 237 -1.88 -20.70 -1.08
C MET A 237 -1.38 -21.10 0.31
N LEU A 238 -0.56 -20.28 0.98
CA LEU A 238 -0.17 -20.50 2.36
C LEU A 238 -1.36 -20.42 3.32
N ILE A 239 -2.24 -19.42 3.16
CA ILE A 239 -3.46 -19.30 3.96
C ILE A 239 -4.33 -20.56 3.79
N ILE A 240 -4.60 -20.97 2.56
CA ILE A 240 -5.40 -22.17 2.26
C ILE A 240 -4.76 -23.42 2.88
N LEU A 241 -3.44 -23.56 2.79
CA LEU A 241 -2.72 -24.69 3.38
C LEU A 241 -2.81 -24.71 4.90
N ILE A 242 -2.73 -23.55 5.57
CA ILE A 242 -2.88 -23.40 7.02
C ILE A 242 -4.31 -23.73 7.45
N LEU A 243 -5.31 -23.11 6.81
CA LEU A 243 -6.72 -23.35 7.10
C LEU A 243 -7.11 -24.81 6.86
N GLY A 244 -6.62 -25.42 5.78
CA GLY A 244 -6.83 -26.84 5.49
C GLY A 244 -6.24 -27.76 6.56
N LYS A 245 -5.05 -27.44 7.08
CA LYS A 245 -4.45 -28.19 8.21
C LYS A 245 -5.25 -28.01 9.50
N LEU A 246 -5.72 -26.80 9.78
CA LEU A 246 -6.54 -26.50 10.96
C LEU A 246 -7.88 -27.25 10.89
N ALA A 247 -8.58 -27.20 9.77
CA ALA A 247 -9.82 -27.92 9.54
C ALA A 247 -9.63 -29.44 9.69
N TRP A 248 -8.55 -29.99 9.15
CA TRP A 248 -8.20 -31.40 9.30
C TRP A 248 -7.91 -31.80 10.76
N PHE A 249 -7.22 -30.93 11.51
CA PHE A 249 -6.96 -31.13 12.94
C PHE A 249 -8.27 -31.17 13.73
N ILE A 250 -9.17 -30.20 13.50
CA ILE A 250 -10.50 -30.12 14.13
C ILE A 250 -11.33 -31.37 13.78
N TYR A 251 -11.40 -31.76 12.51
CA TYR A 251 -12.11 -32.95 12.06
C TYR A 251 -11.62 -34.23 12.77
N LYS A 252 -10.30 -34.38 12.93
CA LYS A 252 -9.71 -35.50 13.68
C LYS A 252 -10.05 -35.48 15.17
N GLY A 253 -10.07 -34.31 15.79
CA GLY A 253 -10.48 -34.15 17.19
C GLY A 253 -11.91 -34.63 17.44
N PHE A 254 -12.85 -34.26 16.56
CA PHE A 254 -14.26 -34.66 16.66
C PHE A 254 -14.50 -36.13 16.29
N SER A 255 -13.85 -36.64 15.24
CA SER A 255 -13.97 -38.06 14.86
C SER A 255 -13.33 -39.01 15.90
N GLY A 256 -12.26 -38.58 16.57
CA GLY A 256 -11.67 -39.30 17.70
C GLY A 256 -12.60 -39.41 18.91
N HIS A 257 -13.31 -38.33 19.26
CA HIS A 257 -14.29 -38.33 20.36
C HIS A 257 -15.48 -39.25 20.09
N ARG A 258 -16.02 -39.26 18.86
CA ARG A 258 -17.10 -40.19 18.48
C ARG A 258 -16.67 -41.66 18.57
N SER A 259 -15.42 -41.98 18.27
CA SER A 259 -14.91 -43.35 18.39
C SER A 259 -14.69 -43.79 19.84
N SER A 260 -14.27 -42.90 20.75
CA SER A 260 -14.16 -43.21 22.19
C SER A 260 -15.51 -43.36 22.87
N ALA A 261 -16.48 -42.49 22.55
CA ALA A 261 -17.84 -42.59 23.10
C ALA A 261 -18.51 -43.93 22.74
N ARG A 262 -18.31 -44.41 21.51
CA ARG A 262 -18.81 -45.73 21.06
C ARG A 262 -18.15 -46.89 21.83
N LYS A 263 -16.83 -46.83 22.06
CA LYS A 263 -16.10 -47.85 22.84
C LYS A 263 -16.52 -47.91 24.31
N ILE A 264 -16.84 -46.77 24.93
CA ILE A 264 -17.33 -46.74 26.33
C ILE A 264 -18.73 -47.35 26.39
N GLN A 265 -19.60 -47.05 25.42
CA GLN A 265 -20.94 -47.62 25.37
C GLN A 265 -20.91 -49.15 25.15
N ASP A 266 -19.98 -49.67 24.36
CA ASP A 266 -19.79 -51.11 24.15
C ASP A 266 -19.18 -51.83 25.37
N GLN A 267 -18.47 -51.13 26.27
CA GLN A 267 -17.91 -51.69 27.51
C GLN A 267 -18.85 -51.64 28.72
N VAL A 268 -19.90 -50.81 28.69
CA VAL A 268 -20.89 -50.64 29.78
C VAL A 268 -22.07 -51.62 29.65
N ILE A 269 -22.04 -52.55 28.70
CA ILE A 269 -22.99 -53.68 28.68
C ILE A 269 -22.62 -54.64 29.83
N ILE A 270 -23.19 -54.37 31.01
CA ILE A 270 -23.16 -55.27 32.18
C ILE A 270 -23.83 -56.59 31.76
N PRO A 271 -23.19 -57.76 31.87
CA PRO A 271 -23.87 -59.02 31.64
C PRO A 271 -24.91 -59.21 32.75
N ASN A 272 -26.19 -59.21 32.37
CA ASN A 272 -27.30 -59.66 33.22
C ASN A 272 -27.03 -61.12 33.63
N ARG A 273 -26.38 -61.34 34.78
CA ARG A 273 -26.44 -62.62 35.50
C ARG A 273 -27.48 -62.50 36.61
N PHE A 274 -28.73 -62.81 36.26
CA PHE A 274 -29.71 -63.36 37.17
C PHE A 274 -30.63 -64.28 36.39
N THR A 275 -30.30 -65.57 36.38
CA THR A 275 -31.23 -66.69 36.15
C THR A 275 -30.77 -67.82 37.06
N GLY A 276 -31.61 -68.22 38.01
CA GLY A 276 -31.36 -69.29 38.96
C GLY A 276 -31.87 -68.93 40.34
#